data_AF-A0A3A1WJU9-F1
#
_entry.id   AF-A0A3A1WJU9-F1
#
_cell.length_a   1.000
_cell.length_b   1.000
_cell.length_c   1.000
_cell.angle_alpha   90.00
_cell.angle_beta   90.00
_cell.angle_gamma   90.00
#
_symmetry.space_group_name_H-M   'P 1'
#
loop_
_entity.id
_entity.type
_entity.pdbx_description
1 polymer ?
#
loop_
_entity_poly.entity_id
_entity_poly.type
_entity_poly.pdbx_seq_one_letter_code
_entity_poly.pdbx_strand_id
1 'polypeptide(L)'
;MCSETSQTDSEAIWRCEGCGKPIHENDPHHAGVDVELCPECAPDWSDMLATPHLFMNADDTEMTREQVQALVDRHLAAGGSLTDKLVS
;
A
#
# COMPACT_ATOMS: atom_id res chain seq x y z
N MET A 1 31.18 11.16 -30.34
CA MET A 1 31.74 10.52 -29.13
C MET A 1 31.50 11.51 -28.00
N CYS A 2 30.69 11.28 -26.97
CA CYS A 2 30.21 10.05 -26.35
C CYS A 2 28.72 10.17 -26.02
N SER A 3 28.10 9.00 -25.84
CA SER A 3 26.73 8.75 -25.42
C SER A 3 26.31 9.53 -24.18
N GLU A 4 25.03 9.88 -24.10
CA GLU A 4 24.19 9.63 -22.92
C GLU A 4 22.74 9.76 -23.37
N THR A 5 22.19 8.64 -23.85
CA THR A 5 20.76 8.38 -23.87
C THR A 5 20.24 8.63 -22.45
N SER A 6 19.60 9.78 -22.21
CA SER A 6 18.69 9.95 -21.08
C SER A 6 17.62 8.88 -21.22
N GLN A 7 17.85 7.76 -20.54
CA GLN A 7 16.91 6.67 -20.43
C GLN A 7 15.60 7.27 -19.93
N THR A 8 14.56 7.06 -20.71
CA THR A 8 13.20 7.50 -20.42
C THR A 8 12.79 6.87 -19.09
N ASP A 9 12.74 7.68 -18.03
CA ASP A 9 11.91 7.47 -16.83
C ASP A 9 10.47 7.31 -17.35
N SER A 10 10.14 6.10 -17.77
CA SER A 10 8.94 5.80 -18.55
C SER A 10 7.75 5.88 -17.59
N GLU A 11 7.21 7.09 -17.48
CA GLU A 11 5.93 7.46 -16.88
C GLU A 11 5.62 6.79 -15.54
N ALA A 12 6.50 6.99 -14.55
CA ALA A 12 6.10 6.77 -13.16
C ALA A 12 4.91 7.69 -12.85
N ILE A 13 3.79 7.11 -12.43
CA ILE A 13 2.56 7.85 -12.13
C ILE A 13 2.55 8.38 -10.70
N TRP A 14 3.26 7.72 -9.79
CA TRP A 14 3.47 8.15 -8.41
C TRP A 14 4.90 7.88 -7.94
N ARG A 15 5.25 8.40 -6.76
CA ARG A 15 6.49 8.10 -6.05
C ARG A 15 6.16 7.65 -4.65
N CYS A 16 6.77 6.55 -4.22
CA CYS A 16 6.60 6.05 -2.86
C CYS A 16 7.08 7.09 -1.84
N GLU A 17 6.21 7.51 -0.94
CA GLU A 17 6.59 8.51 0.07
C GLU A 17 7.56 7.96 1.14
N GLY A 18 7.58 6.63 1.34
CA GLY A 18 8.47 5.98 2.29
C GLY A 18 9.93 5.83 1.81
N CYS A 19 10.13 5.56 0.52
CA CYS A 19 11.48 5.26 -0.02
C CYS A 19 11.86 6.00 -1.31
N GLY A 20 10.96 6.82 -1.88
CA GLY A 20 11.19 7.61 -3.09
C GLY A 20 11.22 6.82 -4.40
N LYS A 21 11.00 5.50 -4.36
CA LYS A 21 10.95 4.65 -5.57
C LYS A 21 9.78 5.07 -6.48
N PRO A 22 9.99 5.10 -7.81
CA PRO A 22 8.89 5.32 -8.75
C PRO A 22 7.87 4.18 -8.67
N ILE A 23 6.58 4.52 -8.76
CA ILE A 23 5.44 3.59 -8.86
C ILE A 23 4.84 3.79 -10.26
N HIS A 24 4.74 2.71 -11.04
CA HIS A 24 4.18 2.74 -12.39
C HIS A 24 2.71 2.30 -12.40
N GLU A 25 1.99 2.55 -13.50
CA GLU A 25 0.54 2.34 -13.63
C GLU A 25 0.03 0.95 -13.22
N ASN A 26 0.85 -0.08 -13.36
CA ASN A 26 0.47 -1.46 -13.07
C ASN A 26 1.29 -2.07 -11.92
N ASP A 27 2.07 -1.26 -11.22
CA ASP A 27 2.80 -1.73 -10.05
C ASP A 27 1.83 -1.83 -8.86
N PRO A 28 1.85 -2.96 -8.11
CA PRO A 28 1.08 -3.05 -6.89
C PRO A 28 1.54 -1.96 -5.93
N HIS A 29 0.59 -1.25 -5.34
CA HIS A 29 0.88 -0.18 -4.39
C HIS A 29 -0.25 -0.04 -3.38
N HIS A 30 0.06 0.57 -2.25
CA HIS A 30 -0.93 0.96 -1.27
C HIS A 30 -1.42 2.35 -1.61
N ALA A 31 -2.64 2.42 -2.13
CA ALA A 31 -3.36 3.65 -2.39
C ALA A 31 -4.06 4.11 -1.10
N GLY A 32 -3.40 4.99 -0.35
CA GLY A 32 -4.01 5.73 0.75
C GLY A 32 -4.73 6.98 0.23
N VAL A 33 -5.48 7.65 1.11
CA VAL A 33 -6.16 8.91 0.76
C VAL A 33 -5.14 10.02 0.40
N ASP A 34 -4.03 10.07 1.14
CA ASP A 34 -3.00 11.11 1.00
C ASP A 34 -1.61 10.57 0.66
N VAL A 35 -1.42 9.25 0.66
CA VAL A 35 -0.10 8.63 0.55
C VAL A 35 -0.11 7.46 -0.42
N GLU A 36 0.92 7.41 -1.26
CA GLU A 36 1.17 6.30 -2.17
C GLU A 36 2.43 5.56 -1.72
N LEU A 37 2.30 4.26 -1.40
CA LEU A 37 3.43 3.46 -0.91
C LEU A 37 3.65 2.23 -1.80
N CYS A 38 4.91 1.98 -2.15
CA CYS A 38 5.28 0.73 -2.82
C CYS A 38 5.07 -0.48 -1.89
N PRO A 39 5.02 -1.73 -2.41
CA PRO A 39 4.74 -2.91 -1.60
C PRO A 39 5.69 -3.12 -0.42
N GLU A 40 6.94 -2.66 -0.55
CA GLU A 40 7.93 -2.77 0.53
C GLU A 40 7.63 -1.80 1.68
N CYS A 41 7.12 -0.60 1.37
CA CYS A 41 6.79 0.44 2.35
C CYS A 41 5.33 0.38 2.81
N ALA A 42 4.48 -0.34 2.08
CA ALA A 42 3.08 -0.52 2.44
C ALA A 42 2.96 -1.20 3.81
N PRO A 43 1.96 -0.81 4.62
CA PRO A 43 1.64 -1.52 5.84
C PRO A 43 1.20 -2.95 5.53
N ASP A 44 1.43 -3.86 6.47
CA ASP A 44 0.85 -5.20 6.41
C ASP A 44 -0.45 -5.32 7.23
N TRP A 45 -1.11 -6.47 7.15
CA TRP A 45 -2.33 -6.73 7.91
C TRP A 45 -2.11 -6.72 9.43
N SER A 46 -0.89 -6.99 9.89
CA SER A 46 -0.52 -6.92 11.30
C SER A 46 -0.43 -5.47 11.78
N ASP A 47 0.12 -4.58 10.95
CA ASP A 47 0.14 -3.14 11.18
C ASP A 47 -1.30 -2.60 11.27
N MET A 48 -2.18 -3.05 10.37
CA MET A 48 -3.60 -2.68 10.39
C MET A 48 -4.27 -2.98 11.74
N LEU A 49 -4.02 -4.16 12.30
CA LEU A 49 -4.53 -4.56 13.61
C LEU A 49 -3.92 -3.76 14.76
N ALA A 50 -2.67 -3.35 14.63
CA ALA A 50 -1.97 -2.57 15.64
C ALA A 50 -2.47 -1.13 15.68
N THR A 51 -2.72 -0.52 14.51
CA THR A 51 -3.09 0.90 14.35
C THR A 51 -4.37 1.08 13.53
N PRO A 52 -5.53 0.53 13.96
CA PRO A 52 -6.77 0.56 13.17
C PRO A 52 -7.28 1.98 12.85
N HIS A 53 -6.99 2.95 13.71
CA HIS A 53 -7.34 4.36 13.54
C HIS A 53 -6.62 5.06 12.38
N LEU A 54 -5.54 4.48 11.85
CA LEU A 54 -4.82 5.01 10.68
C LEU A 54 -5.44 4.56 9.35
N PHE A 55 -6.43 3.68 9.39
CA PHE A 55 -7.09 3.14 8.22
C PHE A 55 -8.51 3.66 8.17
N MET A 56 -8.96 4.05 6.98
CA MET A 56 -10.31 4.53 6.73
C MET A 56 -11.16 3.40 6.13
N ASN A 57 -12.44 3.38 6.49
CA ASN A 57 -13.43 2.54 5.82
C ASN A 57 -13.97 3.22 4.55
N ALA A 58 -14.93 2.57 3.88
CA ALA A 58 -15.52 3.08 2.64
C ALA A 58 -16.34 4.38 2.80
N ASP A 59 -16.66 4.79 4.03
CA ASP A 59 -17.36 6.03 4.36
C ASP A 59 -16.39 7.12 4.84
N ASP A 60 -15.09 7.01 4.49
CA ASP A 60 -14.01 7.93 4.90
C ASP A 60 -13.92 8.16 6.42
N THR A 61 -14.27 7.14 7.21
CA THR A 61 -14.22 7.18 8.67
C THR A 61 -13.18 6.20 9.21
N GLU A 62 -12.49 6.58 10.28
CA GLU A 62 -11.51 5.71 10.96
C GLU A 62 -12.10 4.34 11.28
N MET A 63 -11.34 3.29 11.00
CA MET A 63 -11.77 1.94 11.29
C MET A 63 -11.68 1.64 12.78
N THR A 64 -12.71 0.99 13.29
CA THR A 64 -12.69 0.41 14.63
C THR A 64 -11.88 -0.89 14.65
N ARG A 65 -11.41 -1.28 15.83
CA ARG A 65 -10.68 -2.55 16.02
C ARG A 65 -11.52 -3.74 15.55
N GLU A 66 -12.82 -3.73 15.82
CA GLU A 66 -13.74 -4.80 15.44
C GLU A 66 -13.87 -4.92 13.92
N GLN A 67 -13.93 -3.80 13.21
CA GLN A 67 -13.99 -3.80 11.73
C GLN A 67 -12.69 -4.30 11.12
N VAL A 68 -11.53 -3.84 11.62
CA VAL A 68 -10.23 -4.35 11.15
C VAL A 68 -10.10 -5.84 11.43
N GLN A 69 -10.48 -6.30 12.62
CA GLN A 69 -10.44 -7.72 12.96
C GLN A 69 -11.28 -8.55 11.99
N ALA A 70 -12.49 -8.10 11.65
CA ALA A 70 -13.34 -8.80 10.68
C ALA A 70 -12.71 -8.89 9.27
N LEU A 71 -11.99 -7.84 8.83
CA LEU A 71 -11.27 -7.86 7.56
C LEU A 71 -10.09 -8.83 7.59
N VAL A 72 -9.33 -8.82 8.69
CA VAL A 72 -8.18 -9.71 8.88
C VAL A 72 -8.64 -11.15 8.94
N ASP A 73 -9.69 -11.46 9.70
CA ASP A 73 -10.25 -12.80 9.79
C ASP A 73 -10.70 -13.30 8.41
N ARG A 74 -11.29 -12.42 7.59
CA ARG A 74 -11.64 -12.73 6.20
C ARG A 74 -10.41 -12.99 5.33
N HIS A 75 -9.36 -12.19 5.47
CA HIS A 75 -8.09 -12.36 4.75
C HIS A 75 -7.42 -13.70 5.10
N LEU A 76 -7.33 -14.00 6.40
CA LEU A 76 -6.79 -15.27 6.90
C LEU A 76 -7.63 -16.47 6.45
N ALA A 77 -8.97 -16.35 6.48
CA ALA A 77 -9.87 -17.41 6.00
C ALA A 77 -9.75 -17.68 4.49
N ALA A 78 -9.35 -16.67 3.70
CA ALA A 78 -9.04 -16.82 2.28
C ALA A 78 -7.66 -17.46 2.02
N GLY A 79 -6.89 -17.76 3.07
CA GLY A 79 -5.55 -18.32 2.98
C GLY A 79 -4.42 -17.29 2.99
N GLY A 80 -4.73 -16.03 3.28
CA GLY A 80 -3.74 -14.97 3.45
C GLY A 80 -2.98 -15.06 4.78
N SER A 81 -1.96 -14.21 4.91
CA SER A 81 -1.10 -14.04 6.09
C SER A 81 -1.20 -12.61 6.65
N LEU A 82 -0.92 -12.47 7.96
CA LEU A 82 -0.78 -11.16 8.59
C LEU A 82 0.38 -10.32 8.04
N THR A 83 1.36 -10.99 7.43
CA THR A 83 2.52 -10.34 6.79
C THR A 83 2.24 -9.89 5.35
N ASP A 84 1.06 -10.20 4.81
CA ASP A 84 0.73 -9.76 3.47
C ASP A 84 0.57 -8.25 3.46
N LYS A 85 1.05 -7.63 2.38
CA LYS A 85 1.02 -6.18 2.21
C LYS A 85 -0.36 -5.73 1.76
N LEU A 86 -0.79 -4.60 2.31
CA LEU A 86 -2.06 -3.94 1.96
C LEU A 86 -1.93 -3.18 0.63
N VAL A 87 -1.60 -3.90 -0.45
CA VAL A 87 -1.48 -3.35 -1.80
C VAL A 87 -2.62 -3.84 -2.68
N SER A 88 -3.00 -3.02 -3.66
CA SER A 88 -3.97 -3.37 -4.71
C SER A 88 -3.28 -3.68 -6.04
#